data_AF-A0A2X3L229-F1
#
_entry.id   AF-A0A2X3L229-F1
#
_cell.length_a   1.000
_cell.length_b   1.000
_cell.length_c   1.000
_cell.angle_alpha   90.00
_cell.angle_beta   90.00
_cell.angle_gamma   90.00
#
_symmetry.space_group_name_H-M   'P 1'
#
loop_
_entity.id
_entity.type
_entity.pdbx_description
1 polymer ?
#
loop_
_entity_poly.entity_id
_entity_poly.type
_entity_poly.pdbx_seq_one_letter_code
_entity_poly.pdbx_strand_id
1 'polypeptide(L)'
;MRIKVGVIALASVLAVGMGALGQAKLESFPQGTTTMAFRIVAEDLSEPQALELQVIAHPDGTYTVRMVLEASGTADQLSAFGFVFGAAGLLYGGGQDVSLAALQTLMDQRTRLQEGQEYALPGGGSFTDVAFVTIAGVQCIEGTIVDPRAPDAKTTVAFSLSHPVYTTPRVFVERRRDGRWQTVFSLELVGYTFVAG
;
A
#
# COMPACT_ATOMS: atom_id res chain seq x y z
N MET A 1 -1.83 48.51 4.44
CA MET A 1 -2.45 47.22 4.84
C MET A 1 -1.57 46.10 4.30
N ARG A 2 -0.93 45.31 5.18
CA ARG A 2 0.06 44.29 4.78
C ARG A 2 -0.66 43.02 4.32
N ILE A 3 -0.56 42.69 3.04
CA ILE A 3 -1.08 41.44 2.48
C ILE A 3 -0.15 40.31 2.94
N LYS A 4 -0.67 39.37 3.71
CA LYS A 4 0.04 38.15 4.11
C LYS A 4 0.11 37.23 2.89
N VAL A 5 1.32 37.01 2.38
CA VAL A 5 1.60 36.01 1.34
C VAL A 5 1.56 34.64 2.02
N GLY A 6 0.45 33.93 1.87
CA GLY A 6 0.35 32.52 2.23
C GLY A 6 1.10 31.68 1.20
N VAL A 7 2.14 30.97 1.63
CA VAL A 7 2.86 30.00 0.81
C VAL A 7 1.95 28.80 0.60
N ILE A 8 1.34 28.71 -0.58
CA ILE A 8 0.66 27.51 -1.06
C ILE A 8 1.76 26.55 -1.51
N ALA A 9 2.10 25.59 -0.65
CA ALA A 9 3.05 24.53 -0.98
C ALA A 9 2.40 23.52 -1.94
N LEU A 10 2.73 23.69 -3.23
CA LEU A 10 2.96 22.64 -4.22
C LEU A 10 1.91 21.51 -4.36
N ALA A 11 0.74 21.86 -4.92
CA ALA A 11 -0.07 20.90 -5.66
C ALA A 11 0.57 20.68 -7.04
N SER A 12 1.43 19.68 -7.16
CA SER A 12 1.97 19.23 -8.45
C SER A 12 2.36 17.77 -8.28
N VAL A 13 1.67 16.86 -8.96
CA VAL A 13 2.23 15.68 -9.66
C VAL A 13 1.11 14.68 -10.01
N LEU A 14 0.86 14.62 -11.32
CA LEU A 14 0.54 13.45 -12.16
C LEU A 14 -0.74 12.63 -11.90
N ALA A 15 -1.76 12.99 -12.68
CA ALA A 15 -2.75 12.07 -13.21
C ALA A 15 -2.08 11.12 -14.23
N VAL A 16 -1.93 9.84 -13.89
CA VAL A 16 -1.59 8.76 -14.84
C VAL A 16 -2.41 7.51 -14.53
N GLY A 17 -3.26 7.13 -15.48
CA GLY A 17 -3.68 5.77 -15.80
C GLY A 17 -4.22 4.87 -14.67
N MET A 18 -5.53 4.90 -14.47
CA MET A 18 -6.28 3.96 -13.60
C MET A 18 -6.25 2.54 -14.19
N GLY A 19 -5.27 1.73 -13.78
CA GLY A 19 -5.32 0.27 -13.89
C GLY A 19 -5.50 -0.33 -12.50
N ALA A 20 -6.68 -0.89 -12.21
CA ALA A 20 -6.99 -1.49 -10.93
C ALA A 20 -6.15 -2.75 -10.66
N LEU A 21 -4.97 -2.59 -10.08
CA LEU A 21 -4.09 -3.68 -9.64
C LEU A 21 -4.40 -4.05 -8.19
N GLY A 22 -5.23 -5.07 -8.00
CA GLY A 22 -5.19 -5.87 -6.78
C GLY A 22 -3.92 -6.73 -6.78
N GLN A 23 -3.28 -6.91 -5.63
CA GLN A 23 -2.05 -7.70 -5.53
C GLN A 23 -2.29 -9.18 -5.90
N ALA A 24 -3.46 -9.70 -5.59
CA ALA A 24 -3.96 -10.97 -6.08
C ALA A 24 -5.08 -10.72 -7.10
N LYS A 25 -5.07 -11.51 -8.18
CA LYS A 25 -6.22 -11.59 -9.08
C LYS A 25 -7.40 -12.21 -8.35
N LEU A 26 -8.63 -11.79 -8.69
CA LEU A 26 -9.85 -12.36 -8.09
C LEU A 26 -9.92 -13.89 -8.22
N GLU A 27 -9.49 -14.43 -9.35
CA GLU A 27 -9.41 -15.87 -9.62
C GLU A 27 -8.46 -16.65 -8.69
N SER A 28 -7.58 -15.97 -7.96
CA SER A 28 -6.70 -16.61 -6.99
C SER A 28 -7.35 -16.82 -5.61
N PHE A 29 -8.53 -16.23 -5.36
CA PHE A 29 -9.25 -16.39 -4.11
C PHE A 29 -10.06 -17.70 -4.11
N PRO A 30 -9.97 -18.52 -3.04
CA PRO A 30 -10.77 -19.74 -2.94
C PRO A 30 -12.25 -19.41 -2.78
N GLN A 31 -13.12 -20.33 -3.23
CA GLN A 31 -14.57 -20.25 -3.02
C GLN A 31 -14.89 -20.08 -1.53
N GLY A 32 -15.75 -19.10 -1.20
CA GLY A 32 -16.03 -18.67 0.16
C GLY A 32 -15.71 -17.19 0.38
N THR A 33 -15.54 -16.81 1.64
CA THR A 33 -15.31 -15.42 2.05
C THR A 33 -13.92 -15.26 2.63
N THR A 34 -13.09 -14.44 1.98
CA THR A 34 -11.80 -13.99 2.52
C THR A 34 -11.96 -12.59 3.08
N THR A 35 -11.68 -12.38 4.36
CA THR A 35 -11.70 -11.08 5.02
C THR A 35 -10.29 -10.66 5.40
N MET A 36 -9.91 -9.44 5.00
CA MET A 36 -8.60 -8.84 5.22
C MET A 36 -8.79 -7.52 5.94
N ALA A 37 -8.22 -7.38 7.13
CA ALA A 37 -8.28 -6.16 7.93
C ALA A 37 -6.92 -5.46 7.92
N PHE A 38 -6.92 -4.16 7.66
CA PHE A 38 -5.73 -3.32 7.58
C PHE A 38 -5.81 -2.18 8.57
N ARG A 39 -4.65 -1.81 9.10
CA ARG A 39 -4.44 -0.62 9.91
C ARG A 39 -3.66 0.39 9.08
N ILE A 40 -4.17 1.62 9.04
CA ILE A 40 -3.55 2.74 8.35
C ILE A 40 -3.12 3.79 9.38
N VAL A 41 -1.88 4.26 9.29
CA VAL A 41 -1.35 5.38 10.08
C VAL A 41 -0.70 6.34 9.11
N ALA A 42 -0.94 7.64 9.26
CA ALA A 42 -0.31 8.68 8.46
C ALA A 42 0.01 9.89 9.34
N GLU A 43 0.99 10.69 8.94
CA GLU A 43 1.46 11.84 9.73
C GLU A 43 0.40 12.94 9.93
N ASP A 44 -0.55 13.05 9.01
CA ASP A 44 -1.64 14.02 9.04
C ASP A 44 -2.87 13.51 9.80
N LEU A 45 -2.89 12.24 10.20
CA LEU A 45 -3.97 11.62 10.96
C LEU A 45 -3.64 11.58 12.45
N SER A 46 -4.56 12.04 13.28
CA SER A 46 -4.40 12.00 14.74
C SER A 46 -4.59 10.61 15.31
N GLU A 47 -5.31 9.74 14.60
CA GLU A 47 -5.60 8.37 15.01
C GLU A 47 -5.33 7.39 13.85
N PRO A 48 -5.05 6.12 14.15
CA PRO A 48 -5.05 5.05 13.15
C PRO A 48 -6.45 4.84 12.55
N GLN A 49 -6.50 4.52 11.27
CA GLN A 49 -7.74 4.25 10.52
C GLN A 49 -7.82 2.76 10.19
N ALA A 50 -9.03 2.26 9.97
CA ALA A 50 -9.26 0.85 9.66
C ALA A 50 -9.79 0.68 8.24
N LEU A 51 -9.24 -0.29 7.52
CA LEU A 51 -9.73 -0.72 6.22
C LEU A 51 -10.02 -2.21 6.28
N GLU A 52 -11.27 -2.60 6.04
CA GLU A 52 -11.66 -3.99 5.84
C GLU A 52 -11.97 -4.24 4.37
N LEU A 53 -11.35 -5.28 3.82
CA LEU A 53 -11.61 -5.79 2.48
C LEU A 53 -12.16 -7.21 2.59
N GLN A 54 -13.27 -7.47 1.92
CA GLN A 54 -13.81 -8.82 1.78
C GLN A 54 -13.88 -9.18 0.30
N VAL A 55 -13.36 -10.36 -0.05
CA VAL A 55 -13.54 -10.99 -1.35
C VAL A 55 -14.39 -12.23 -1.14
N ILE A 56 -15.56 -12.25 -1.75
CA ILE A 56 -16.50 -13.36 -1.72
C ILE A 56 -16.50 -14.00 -3.11
N ALA A 57 -15.98 -15.21 -3.22
CA ALA A 57 -15.98 -16.00 -4.44
C ALA A 57 -17.18 -16.97 -4.39
N HIS A 58 -18.13 -16.76 -5.29
CA HIS A 58 -19.38 -17.53 -5.34
C HIS A 58 -19.22 -18.83 -6.15
N PRO A 59 -20.02 -19.88 -5.86
CA PRO A 59 -19.94 -21.15 -6.59
C PRO A 59 -20.27 -21.05 -8.09
N ASP A 60 -21.00 -20.00 -8.49
CA ASP A 60 -21.35 -19.73 -9.89
C ASP A 60 -20.23 -19.02 -10.68
N GLY A 61 -19.08 -18.80 -10.05
CA GLY A 61 -17.93 -18.12 -10.63
C GLY A 61 -18.02 -16.59 -10.60
N THR A 62 -19.04 -16.02 -9.95
CA THR A 62 -19.12 -14.58 -9.71
C THR A 62 -18.35 -14.18 -8.45
N TYR A 63 -18.00 -12.89 -8.33
CA TYR A 63 -17.27 -12.36 -7.18
C TYR A 63 -17.99 -11.14 -6.61
N THR A 64 -17.98 -11.00 -5.29
CA THR A 64 -18.35 -9.76 -4.60
C THR A 64 -17.15 -9.23 -3.85
N VAL A 65 -16.81 -7.96 -4.08
CA VAL A 65 -15.77 -7.24 -3.32
C VAL A 65 -16.47 -6.22 -2.45
N ARG A 66 -16.25 -6.29 -1.14
CA ARG A 66 -16.73 -5.30 -0.18
C ARG A 66 -15.54 -4.59 0.43
N MET A 67 -15.66 -3.27 0.54
CA MET A 67 -14.68 -2.41 1.19
C MET A 67 -15.37 -1.59 2.26
N VAL A 68 -14.81 -1.59 3.47
CA VAL A 68 -15.25 -0.74 4.57
C VAL A 68 -14.05 0.05 5.05
N LEU A 69 -14.10 1.36 4.83
CA LEU A 69 -13.11 2.30 5.35
C LEU A 69 -13.75 3.00 6.55
N GLU A 70 -13.20 2.76 7.74
CA GLU A 70 -13.61 3.44 8.96
C GLU A 70 -12.54 4.45 9.34
N ALA A 71 -12.97 5.71 9.48
CA ALA A 71 -12.05 6.79 9.78
C ALA A 71 -12.59 7.80 10.80
N SER A 72 -11.69 8.26 11.68
CA SER A 72 -11.93 9.27 12.72
C SER A 72 -10.86 10.36 12.66
N GLY A 73 -11.30 11.62 12.70
CA GLY A 73 -10.44 12.80 12.61
C GLY A 73 -11.24 14.10 12.51
N THR A 74 -10.54 15.22 12.39
CA THR A 74 -11.18 16.52 12.11
C THR A 74 -11.70 16.57 10.67
N ALA A 75 -12.56 17.54 10.37
CA ALA A 75 -13.10 17.72 9.01
C ALA A 75 -12.00 17.89 7.95
N ASP A 76 -10.93 18.62 8.27
CA ASP A 76 -9.80 18.82 7.36
C ASP A 76 -9.03 17.51 7.13
N GLN A 77 -8.78 16.74 8.19
CA GLN A 77 -8.11 15.44 8.11
C GLN A 77 -8.92 14.44 7.28
N LEU A 78 -10.23 14.34 7.53
CA LEU A 78 -11.11 13.40 6.82
C LEU A 78 -11.38 13.83 5.38
N SER A 79 -11.33 15.12 5.06
CA SER A 79 -11.43 15.61 3.68
C SER A 79 -10.19 15.22 2.87
N ALA A 80 -8.99 15.35 3.47
CA ALA A 80 -7.74 14.91 2.85
C ALA A 80 -7.68 13.37 2.73
N PHE A 81 -8.01 12.65 3.80
CA PHE A 81 -8.04 11.19 3.81
C PHE A 81 -9.06 10.61 2.82
N GLY A 82 -10.28 11.16 2.79
CA GLY A 82 -11.32 10.77 1.85
C GLY A 82 -10.98 11.08 0.39
N PHE A 83 -10.12 12.07 0.12
CA PHE A 83 -9.58 12.31 -1.21
C PHE A 83 -8.47 11.29 -1.58
N VAL A 84 -7.56 11.02 -0.64
CA VAL A 84 -6.42 10.10 -0.81
C VAL A 84 -6.84 8.63 -0.89
N PHE A 85 -7.93 8.24 -0.22
CA PHE A 85 -8.45 6.86 -0.18
C PHE A 85 -9.82 6.68 -0.84
N GLY A 86 -10.52 7.77 -1.19
CA GLY A 86 -11.76 7.74 -1.96
C GLY A 86 -11.52 7.67 -3.47
N ALA A 87 -12.30 8.41 -4.26
CA ALA A 87 -12.46 8.25 -5.73
C ALA A 87 -11.17 8.20 -6.60
N ALA A 88 -9.99 8.53 -6.05
CA ALA A 88 -8.69 8.43 -6.73
C ALA A 88 -7.68 7.48 -6.05
N GLY A 89 -7.98 6.98 -4.85
CA GLY A 89 -7.01 6.43 -3.92
C GLY A 89 -6.79 4.93 -3.94
N LEU A 90 -7.68 4.20 -4.60
CA LEU A 90 -7.85 2.75 -4.49
C LEU A 90 -6.66 1.91 -4.98
N LEU A 91 -5.54 2.54 -5.34
CA LEU A 91 -4.39 1.83 -5.87
C LEU A 91 -3.06 2.17 -5.19
N TYR A 92 -2.72 3.42 -4.89
CA TYR A 92 -1.36 3.75 -4.39
C TYR A 92 -1.28 5.09 -3.62
N GLY A 93 -2.29 5.43 -2.82
CA GLY A 93 -2.43 6.73 -2.13
C GLY A 93 -1.41 7.00 -1.01
N GLY A 94 -0.14 7.21 -1.37
CA GLY A 94 0.93 7.72 -0.48
C GLY A 94 1.73 8.89 -1.06
N GLY A 95 1.33 9.41 -2.24
CA GLY A 95 1.91 10.62 -2.82
C GLY A 95 3.44 10.58 -3.04
N GLN A 96 4.00 9.40 -3.31
CA GLN A 96 5.41 9.24 -3.67
C GLN A 96 5.51 8.58 -5.05
N ASP A 97 6.48 9.03 -5.85
CA ASP A 97 6.82 8.57 -7.20
C ASP A 97 7.37 7.13 -7.21
N VAL A 98 6.83 6.21 -6.41
CA VAL A 98 7.18 4.79 -6.56
C VAL A 98 6.64 4.33 -7.90
N SER A 99 7.56 4.05 -8.83
CA SER A 99 7.23 3.56 -10.18
C SER A 99 6.28 2.37 -10.08
N LEU A 100 5.03 2.57 -10.52
CA LEU A 100 4.01 1.51 -10.59
C LEU A 100 4.53 0.31 -11.41
N ALA A 101 5.33 0.57 -12.44
CA ALA A 101 6.01 -0.45 -13.23
C ALA A 101 7.04 -1.25 -12.41
N ALA A 102 7.76 -0.61 -11.48
CA ALA A 102 8.71 -1.29 -10.60
C ALA A 102 7.97 -2.18 -9.58
N LEU A 103 6.91 -1.68 -8.96
CA LEU A 103 6.07 -2.47 -8.05
C LEU A 103 5.41 -3.64 -8.75
N GLN A 104 4.88 -3.42 -9.96
CA GLN A 104 4.29 -4.48 -10.76
C GLN A 104 5.33 -5.54 -11.16
N THR A 105 6.55 -5.13 -11.54
CA THR A 105 7.64 -6.06 -11.85
C THR A 105 8.01 -6.93 -10.63
N LEU A 106 8.15 -6.31 -9.46
CA LEU A 106 8.44 -7.03 -8.21
C LEU A 106 7.30 -8.00 -7.86
N MET A 107 6.06 -7.55 -7.99
CA MET A 107 4.89 -8.37 -7.73
C MET A 107 4.85 -9.58 -8.67
N ASP A 108 5.06 -9.40 -9.98
CA ASP A 108 5.06 -10.49 -10.97
C ASP A 108 6.21 -11.49 -10.74
N GLN A 109 7.35 -11.00 -10.22
CA GLN A 109 8.53 -11.83 -9.94
C GLN A 109 8.66 -12.26 -8.48
N ARG A 110 7.67 -12.00 -7.62
CA ARG A 110 7.78 -12.19 -6.15
C ARG A 110 8.22 -13.59 -5.72
N THR A 111 7.88 -14.63 -6.48
CA THR A 111 8.28 -16.03 -6.20
C THR A 111 9.73 -16.35 -6.56
N ARG A 112 10.42 -15.44 -7.25
CA ARG A 112 11.83 -15.55 -7.64
C ARG A 112 12.75 -14.67 -6.77
N LEU A 113 12.17 -13.81 -5.94
CA LEU A 113 12.92 -12.98 -5.02
C LEU A 113 13.53 -13.87 -3.93
N GLN A 114 14.75 -13.52 -3.51
CA GLN A 114 15.53 -14.27 -2.54
C GLN A 114 16.01 -13.34 -1.44
N GLU A 115 16.04 -13.87 -0.22
CA GLU A 115 16.48 -13.14 0.95
C GLU A 115 17.94 -12.67 0.80
N GLY A 116 18.21 -11.44 1.23
CA GLY A 116 19.52 -10.80 1.16
C GLY A 116 20.01 -10.42 -0.24
N GLN A 117 19.20 -10.63 -1.29
CA GLN A 117 19.52 -10.16 -2.64
C GLN A 117 19.05 -8.71 -2.85
N GLU A 118 19.72 -8.03 -3.78
CA GLU A 118 19.35 -6.71 -4.27
C GLU A 118 18.93 -6.79 -5.74
N TYR A 119 17.84 -6.09 -6.08
CA TYR A 119 17.29 -6.09 -7.43
C TYR A 119 17.21 -4.67 -7.98
N ALA A 120 17.81 -4.43 -9.15
CA ALA A 120 17.64 -3.17 -9.85
C ALA A 120 16.21 -3.03 -10.38
N LEU A 121 15.61 -1.87 -10.19
CA LEU A 121 14.24 -1.57 -10.60
C LEU A 121 14.19 -0.72 -11.89
N PRO A 122 13.15 -0.90 -12.71
CA PRO A 122 12.85 0.03 -13.80
C PRO A 122 12.76 1.47 -13.27
N GLY A 123 13.52 2.39 -13.88
CA GLY A 123 13.59 3.79 -13.44
C GLY A 123 14.81 4.15 -12.59
N GLY A 124 15.68 3.18 -12.28
CA GLY A 124 16.99 3.42 -11.64
C GLY A 124 17.00 3.26 -10.12
N GLY A 125 15.88 2.88 -9.51
CA GLY A 125 15.83 2.49 -8.10
C GLY A 125 16.38 1.09 -7.84
N SER A 126 16.50 0.73 -6.57
CA SER A 126 16.81 -0.63 -6.14
C SER A 126 15.77 -1.15 -5.15
N PHE A 127 15.58 -2.46 -5.15
CA PHE A 127 14.83 -3.21 -4.16
C PHE A 127 15.83 -4.01 -3.33
N THR A 128 15.95 -3.63 -2.07
CA THR A 128 16.99 -4.06 -1.14
C THR A 128 16.36 -4.64 0.12
N ASP A 129 17.18 -5.11 1.05
CA ASP A 129 16.74 -5.63 2.35
C ASP A 129 15.64 -6.70 2.22
N VAL A 130 15.77 -7.54 1.20
CA VAL A 130 14.76 -8.53 0.86
C VAL A 130 14.73 -9.62 1.94
N ALA A 131 13.55 -9.86 2.52
CA ALA A 131 13.36 -10.82 3.60
C ALA A 131 12.00 -11.53 3.51
N PHE A 132 11.95 -12.77 3.98
CA PHE A 132 10.69 -13.48 4.20
C PHE A 132 10.11 -13.10 5.56
N VAL A 133 8.82 -12.74 5.57
CA VAL A 133 8.12 -12.33 6.79
C VAL A 133 6.73 -12.95 6.88
N THR A 134 6.20 -13.06 8.09
CA THR A 134 4.81 -13.46 8.33
C THR A 134 4.00 -12.25 8.79
N ILE A 135 2.97 -11.88 8.02
CA ILE A 135 2.09 -10.74 8.32
C ILE A 135 0.67 -11.26 8.47
N ALA A 136 0.08 -11.11 9.65
CA ALA A 136 -1.25 -11.64 9.99
C ALA A 136 -1.47 -13.12 9.60
N GLY A 137 -0.45 -13.96 9.77
CA GLY A 137 -0.49 -15.40 9.42
C GLY A 137 -0.30 -15.71 7.93
N VAL A 138 -0.06 -14.70 7.09
CA VAL A 138 0.27 -14.86 5.67
C VAL A 138 1.78 -14.80 5.50
N GLN A 139 2.37 -15.79 4.82
CA GLN A 139 3.78 -15.72 4.43
C GLN A 139 3.93 -14.73 3.28
N CYS A 140 4.88 -13.82 3.43
CA CYS A 140 5.15 -12.72 2.52
C CYS A 140 6.65 -12.62 2.24
N ILE A 141 6.99 -11.93 1.15
CA ILE A 141 8.33 -11.39 0.91
C ILE A 141 8.26 -9.89 0.95
N GLU A 142 9.14 -9.26 1.70
CA GLU A 142 9.25 -7.82 1.80
C GLU A 142 10.62 -7.34 1.36
N GLY A 143 10.71 -6.04 1.09
CA GLY A 143 11.97 -5.35 0.87
C GLY A 143 11.74 -3.84 0.76
N THR A 144 12.83 -3.11 0.66
CA THR A 144 12.84 -1.65 0.67
C THR A 144 13.21 -1.10 -0.70
N ILE A 145 12.38 -0.20 -1.19
CA ILE A 145 12.59 0.59 -2.41
C ILE A 145 13.18 1.93 -2.01
N VAL A 146 14.30 2.29 -2.63
CA VAL A 146 14.86 3.64 -2.59
C VAL A 146 14.85 4.22 -4.00
N ASP A 147 14.17 5.34 -4.19
CA ASP A 147 14.20 6.07 -5.47
C ASP A 147 15.43 6.99 -5.49
N PRO A 148 16.34 6.89 -6.46
CA PRO A 148 17.48 7.80 -6.58
C PRO A 148 17.08 9.27 -6.73
N ARG A 149 15.85 9.56 -7.17
CA ARG A 149 15.30 10.92 -7.29
C ARG A 149 14.80 11.47 -5.95
N ALA A 150 14.56 10.59 -4.98
CA ALA A 150 14.11 10.94 -3.63
C ALA A 150 14.91 10.13 -2.58
N PRO A 151 16.23 10.35 -2.46
CA PRO A 151 17.10 9.55 -1.59
C PRO A 151 16.79 9.71 -0.09
N ASP A 152 16.04 10.75 0.27
CA ASP A 152 15.53 10.99 1.63
C ASP A 152 14.16 10.35 1.88
N ALA A 153 13.68 9.51 0.97
CA ALA A 153 12.47 8.71 1.10
C ALA A 153 12.77 7.25 0.77
N LYS A 154 12.18 6.35 1.56
CA LYS A 154 12.22 4.91 1.27
C LYS A 154 10.86 4.29 1.54
N THR A 155 10.55 3.25 0.78
CA THR A 155 9.28 2.53 0.87
C THR A 155 9.54 1.06 1.09
N THR A 156 9.14 0.53 2.25
CA THR A 156 9.10 -0.92 2.47
C THR A 156 7.76 -1.46 2.00
N VAL A 157 7.79 -2.46 1.13
CA VAL A 157 6.59 -3.11 0.59
C VAL A 157 6.69 -4.62 0.78
N ALA A 158 5.58 -5.25 1.16
CA ALA A 158 5.47 -6.70 1.24
C ALA A 158 4.48 -7.24 0.22
N PHE A 159 4.78 -8.42 -0.33
CA PHE A 159 3.94 -9.17 -1.25
C PHE A 159 3.59 -10.53 -0.66
N SER A 160 2.32 -10.92 -0.72
CA SER A 160 1.89 -12.24 -0.22
C SER A 160 2.36 -13.39 -1.12
N LEU A 161 2.75 -14.50 -0.47
CA LEU A 161 3.20 -15.74 -1.11
C LEU A 161 2.28 -16.92 -0.82
N SER A 162 1.83 -17.10 0.43
CA SER A 162 1.05 -18.29 0.81
C SER A 162 -0.45 -18.17 0.56
N HIS A 163 -1.01 -16.96 0.66
CA HIS A 163 -2.45 -16.70 0.54
C HIS A 163 -2.70 -15.48 -0.35
N PRO A 164 -3.81 -15.45 -1.10
CA PRO A 164 -4.19 -14.29 -1.89
C PRO A 164 -4.57 -13.12 -0.97
N VAL A 165 -3.93 -11.97 -1.14
CA VAL A 165 -4.31 -10.73 -0.46
C VAL A 165 -4.67 -9.71 -1.53
N TYR A 166 -5.81 -9.03 -1.38
CA TYR A 166 -6.37 -8.19 -2.44
C TYR A 166 -5.50 -6.96 -2.71
N THR A 167 -4.77 -6.49 -1.70
CA THR A 167 -3.76 -5.44 -1.80
C THR A 167 -2.46 -5.91 -1.13
N THR A 168 -1.40 -5.11 -1.19
CA THR A 168 -0.11 -5.41 -0.54
C THR A 168 -0.27 -5.51 0.98
N PRO A 169 0.17 -6.61 1.64
CA PRO A 169 0.10 -6.79 3.08
C PRO A 169 0.78 -5.69 3.91
N ARG A 170 1.79 -5.01 3.36
CA ARG A 170 2.49 -3.92 4.05
C ARG A 170 2.99 -2.89 3.05
N VAL A 171 2.81 -1.62 3.40
CA VAL A 171 3.46 -0.47 2.77
C VAL A 171 3.84 0.52 3.87
N PHE A 172 5.14 0.67 4.14
CA PHE A 172 5.67 1.68 5.05
C PHE A 172 6.46 2.70 4.24
N VAL A 173 6.13 3.97 4.38
CA VAL A 173 6.88 5.07 3.79
C VAL A 173 7.60 5.80 4.92
N GLU A 174 8.92 5.87 4.80
CA GLU A 174 9.78 6.57 5.74
C GLU A 174 10.44 7.75 5.02
N ARG A 175 10.54 8.88 5.72
CA ARG A 175 11.31 10.04 5.25
C ARG A 175 12.42 10.35 6.23
N ARG A 176 13.54 10.84 5.69
CA ARG A 176 14.65 11.30 6.50
C ARG A 176 14.35 12.71 7.01
N ARG A 177 14.26 12.87 8.33
CA ARG A 177 14.07 14.15 9.03
C ARG A 177 15.07 14.22 10.18
N ASP A 178 15.82 15.32 10.26
CA ASP A 178 16.87 15.52 11.28
C ASP A 178 17.85 14.35 11.40
N GLY A 179 18.23 13.80 10.24
CA GLY A 179 19.16 12.66 10.14
C GLY A 179 18.59 11.30 10.51
N ARG A 180 17.31 11.21 10.93
CA ARG A 180 16.63 9.96 11.29
C ARG A 180 15.54 9.60 10.29
N TRP A 181 15.34 8.31 10.06
CA TRP A 181 14.18 7.82 9.34
C TRP A 181 12.95 7.91 10.24
N GLN A 182 11.87 8.49 9.73
CA GLN A 182 10.59 8.61 10.40
C GLN A 182 9.50 8.09 9.48
N THR A 183 8.70 7.14 9.96
CA THR A 183 7.51 6.66 9.25
C THR A 183 6.50 7.79 9.13
N VAL A 184 6.19 8.16 7.89
CA VAL A 184 5.18 9.18 7.57
C VAL A 184 3.86 8.56 7.12
N PHE A 185 3.90 7.29 6.72
CA PHE A 185 2.74 6.50 6.34
C PHE A 185 3.01 5.02 6.59
N SER A 186 2.00 4.30 7.09
CA SER A 186 2.00 2.85 7.16
C SER A 186 0.62 2.28 6.87
N LEU A 187 0.57 1.30 5.98
CA LEU A 187 -0.55 0.38 5.81
C LEU A 187 -0.03 -1.03 6.15
N GLU A 188 -0.74 -1.74 7.01
CA GLU A 188 -0.38 -3.11 7.39
C GLU A 188 -1.62 -3.99 7.55
N LEU A 189 -1.56 -5.20 6.99
CA LEU A 189 -2.52 -6.27 7.21
C LEU A 189 -2.40 -6.74 8.66
N VAL A 190 -3.45 -6.51 9.44
CA VAL A 190 -3.53 -6.87 10.86
C VAL A 190 -4.44 -8.07 11.12
N GLY A 191 -5.22 -8.49 10.13
CA GLY A 191 -6.06 -9.69 10.21
C GLY A 191 -6.32 -10.31 8.85
N TYR A 192 -6.28 -11.63 8.79
CA TYR A 192 -6.62 -12.42 7.61
C TYR A 192 -7.46 -13.62 8.04
N THR A 193 -8.69 -13.73 7.54
CA THR A 193 -9.57 -14.87 7.81
C THR A 193 -10.22 -15.38 6.54
N PHE A 194 -10.49 -16.69 6.53
CA PHE A 194 -11.20 -17.35 5.44
C PHE A 194 -12.30 -18.23 6.01
N VAL A 195 -13.49 -18.12 5.42
CA VAL A 195 -14.65 -18.98 5.71
C VAL A 195 -15.04 -19.68 4.42
N ALA A 196 -14.97 -21.01 4.40
CA ALA A 196 -15.36 -21.81 3.24
C ALA A 196 -16.85 -21.63 2.93
N GLY A 197 -17.18 -21.64 1.63
CA GLY A 197 -18.54 -21.49 1.09
C GLY A 197 -19.07 -22.75 0.43
#